data_AF-A0A7C3PWD5-F1
#
_entry.id   AF-A0A7C3PWD5-F1
#
_cell.length_a   1.000
_cell.length_b   1.000
_cell.length_c   1.000
_cell.angle_alpha   90.00
_cell.angle_beta   90.00
_cell.angle_gamma   90.00
#
_symmetry.space_group_name_H-M   'P 1'
#
loop_
_entity.id
_entity.type
_entity.pdbx_description
1 polymer ?
#
loop_
_entity_poly.entity_id
_entity_poly.type
_entity_poly.pdbx_seq_one_letter_code
_entity_poly.pdbx_strand_id
1 'polypeptide(L)' 'VVSQAIELGIPAPAFSSALAYYDSYRRDSLPANLLQAQRDYFGAHTYERIDKPGVFHTEWLAK' A
#
# COMPACT_ATOMS: atom_id res chain seq x y z
N VAL A 1 -8.41 -15.93 -16.63
CA VAL A 1 -7.40 -15.41 -17.58
C VAL A 1 -6.09 -15.04 -16.88
N VAL A 2 -6.07 -14.11 -15.91
CA VAL A 2 -4.82 -13.67 -15.26
C VAL A 2 -4.05 -14.82 -14.59
N SER A 3 -4.68 -15.68 -13.77
CA SER A 3 -3.93 -16.80 -13.14
C SER A 3 -3.38 -17.78 -14.17
N GLN A 4 -4.18 -18.15 -15.18
CA GLN A 4 -3.74 -19.03 -16.25
C GLN A 4 -2.54 -18.48 -17.03
N ALA A 5 -2.52 -17.17 -17.33
CA ALA A 5 -1.40 -16.54 -18.00
C ALA A 5 -0.12 -16.60 -17.15
N ILE A 6 -0.24 -16.38 -15.83
CA ILE A 6 0.88 -16.49 -14.88
C ILE A 6 1.41 -17.93 -14.81
N GLU A 7 0.52 -18.92 -14.66
CA GLU A 7 0.88 -20.34 -14.58
C GLU A 7 1.61 -20.84 -15.83
N LEU A 8 1.28 -20.28 -17.00
CA LEU A 8 1.90 -20.62 -18.29
C LEU A 8 3.10 -19.73 -18.66
N GLY A 9 3.45 -18.74 -17.83
CA GLY A 9 4.52 -17.78 -18.13
C GLY A 9 4.24 -16.85 -19.32
N ILE A 10 2.96 -16.62 -19.66
CA ILE A 10 2.56 -15.74 -20.75
C ILE A 10 2.42 -14.30 -20.22
N PRO A 11 3.13 -13.31 -20.80
CA PRO A 11 3.04 -11.93 -20.35
C PRO A 11 1.65 -11.34 -20.65
N ALA A 12 0.93 -10.92 -19.61
CA ALA A 12 -0.39 -10.28 -19.71
C ALA A 12 -0.44 -8.93 -18.94
N PRO A 13 0.48 -7.98 -19.20
CA PRO A 13 0.67 -6.79 -18.35
C PRO A 13 -0.59 -5.92 -18.24
N ALA A 14 -1.32 -5.70 -19.34
CA ALA A 14 -2.55 -4.90 -19.33
C ALA A 14 -3.69 -5.55 -18.54
N PHE A 15 -3.82 -6.88 -18.59
CA PHE A 15 -4.86 -7.59 -17.84
C PHE A 15 -4.53 -7.64 -16.35
N SER A 16 -3.26 -7.87 -16.01
CA SER A 16 -2.79 -7.84 -14.62
C SER A 16 -2.93 -6.45 -13.99
N SER A 17 -2.59 -5.38 -14.73
CA SER A 17 -2.72 -4.01 -14.23
C SER A 17 -4.18 -3.58 -14.09
N ALA A 18 -5.05 -3.95 -15.03
CA ALA A 18 -6.48 -3.65 -14.95
C ALA A 18 -7.13 -4.30 -13.71
N LEU A 19 -6.80 -5.57 -13.43
CA LEU A 19 -7.28 -6.27 -12.24
C LEU A 19 -6.73 -5.63 -10.96
N ALA A 20 -5.42 -5.36 -10.90
CA ALA A 20 -4.79 -4.73 -9.74
C ALA A 20 -5.36 -3.34 -9.44
N TYR A 21 -5.62 -2.53 -10.48
CA TYR A 21 -6.27 -1.23 -10.35
C TYR A 21 -7.68 -1.35 -9.79
N TYR A 22 -8.52 -2.22 -10.38
CA TYR A 22 -9.89 -2.42 -9.92
C TYR A 22 -9.94 -2.88 -8.46
N ASP A 23 -9.11 -3.85 -8.10
CA ASP A 23 -9.03 -4.36 -6.73
C ASP A 23 -8.45 -3.36 -5.74
N SER A 24 -7.61 -2.43 -6.19
CA SER A 24 -7.10 -1.34 -5.34
C SER A 24 -8.15 -0.25 -5.16
N TYR A 25 -8.88 0.09 -6.22
CA TYR A 25 -9.89 1.14 -6.22
C TYR A 25 -11.09 0.80 -5.32
N ARG A 26 -11.55 -0.46 -5.34
CA ARG A 26 -12.70 -0.90 -4.55
C ARG A 26 -12.37 -1.21 -3.08
N ARG A 27 -11.10 -1.11 -2.67
CA ARG A 27 -10.67 -1.39 -1.30
C ARG A 27 -10.76 -0.11 -0.47
N ASP A 28 -11.53 -0.18 0.61
CA ASP A 28 -11.63 0.91 1.59
C ASP A 28 -10.30 1.19 2.31
N SER A 29 -9.50 0.14 2.52
CA SER A 29 -8.18 0.24 3.14
C SER A 29 -7.12 -0.48 2.32
N LEU A 30 -6.03 0.25 2.04
CA LEU A 30 -4.84 -0.23 1.33
C LEU A 30 -3.65 -0.34 2.29
N PRO A 31 -2.64 -1.18 1.97
CA PRO A 31 -1.45 -1.35 2.80
C PRO A 31 -0.51 -0.11 2.81
N ALA A 32 -0.96 1.04 2.32
CA ALA A 32 -0.20 2.29 2.32
C ALA A 32 0.11 2.81 3.74
N ASN A 33 -0.62 2.34 4.76
CA ASN A 33 -0.29 2.60 6.17
C ASN A 33 1.11 2.09 6.56
N LEU A 34 1.54 0.94 6.02
CA LEU A 34 2.90 0.43 6.25
C LEU A 34 3.95 1.31 5.57
N LEU A 35 3.66 1.82 4.38
CA LEU A 35 4.52 2.79 3.69
C LEU A 35 4.64 4.09 4.49
N GLN A 36 3.55 4.57 5.08
CA GLN A 36 3.57 5.73 5.97
C GLN A 36 4.42 5.45 7.22
N ALA A 37 4.25 4.29 7.85
CA ALA A 37 5.07 3.89 8.99
C ALA A 37 6.56 3.83 8.64
N GLN A 38 6.92 3.27 7.48
CA GLN A 38 8.30 3.24 7.00
C GLN A 38 8.85 4.65 6.80
N ARG A 39 8.13 5.51 6.07
CA ARG A 39 8.52 6.92 5.82
C ARG A 39 8.75 7.69 7.12
N ASP A 40 7.89 7.49 8.11
CA ASP A 40 8.03 8.11 9.42
C ASP A 40 9.23 7.54 10.19
N TYR A 41 9.45 6.22 10.12
CA TYR A 41 10.55 5.53 10.78
C TYR A 41 11.93 6.03 10.34
N PHE A 42 12.21 6.03 9.02
CA PHE A 42 13.55 6.38 8.54
C PHE A 42 13.73 7.87 8.24
N GLY A 43 12.65 8.64 8.12
CA GLY A 43 12.68 9.99 7.56
C GLY A 43 11.91 11.05 8.35
N ALA A 44 11.28 10.72 9.48
CA ALA A 44 10.44 11.63 10.25
C ALA A 44 9.37 12.35 9.38
N HIS A 45 8.86 11.66 8.36
CA HIS A 45 7.95 12.22 7.36
C HIS A 45 6.51 12.41 7.86
N THR A 46 6.20 12.02 9.10
CA THR A 46 4.87 12.10 9.72
C THR A 46 3.80 11.28 8.99
N TYR A 47 2.63 11.10 9.63
CA TYR A 47 1.46 10.44 9.06
C TYR A 47 0.15 10.91 9.75
N GLU A 48 -0.98 10.59 9.14
CA GLU A 48 -2.32 10.82 9.70
C GLU A 48 -2.88 9.54 10.32
N ARG A 49 -3.81 9.69 11.27
CA ARG A 49 -4.48 8.57 11.92
C ARG A 49 -5.95 8.50 11.54
N ILE A 50 -6.52 7.30 11.60
CA ILE A 50 -7.92 7.05 11.29
C ILE A 50 -8.87 7.32 12.46
N ASP A 51 -8.37 7.37 13.69
CA ASP A 51 -9.18 7.53 14.91
C ASP A 51 -9.31 8.99 15.37
N LYS A 52 -8.44 9.90 14.88
CA LYS A 52 -8.48 11.32 15.21
C LYS A 52 -7.74 12.17 14.19
N PRO A 53 -8.23 13.40 13.94
CA PRO A 53 -7.56 14.34 13.04
C PRO A 53 -6.22 14.81 13.61
N GLY A 54 -5.25 15.04 12.72
CA GLY A 54 -3.94 15.60 13.07
C GLY A 54 -2.79 14.98 12.28
N VAL A 55 -1.60 15.56 12.48
CA VAL A 55 -0.33 15.08 11.92
C VAL A 55 0.50 14.52 13.05
N PHE A 56 0.96 13.28 12.90
CA PHE A 56 1.63 12.52 13.95
C PHE A 56 3.03 12.10 13.49
N HIS A 57 3.98 12.15 14.42
CA HIS A 57 5.29 11.54 14.29
C HIS A 57 5.45 10.55 15.45
N THR A 58 5.92 9.34 15.16
CA THR A 58 6.25 8.35 16.19
C THR A 58 7.75 8.33 16.37
N GLU A 59 8.21 8.28 17.62
CA GLU A 59 9.62 8.09 17.89
C GLU A 59 9.94 6.60 18.02
N TRP A 60 10.36 6.01 16.91
CA TRP A 60 10.39 4.56 16.72
C TRP A 60 11.54 3.83 17.43
N LEU A 61 12.62 4.55 17.74
CA LEU A 61 13.81 4.01 18.43
C LEU A 61 13.81 4.30 19.93
N ALA A 62 12.81 5.02 20.44
CA ALA A 62 12.65 5.23 21.87
C ALA A 62 12.40 3.88 22.56
N LYS A 63 13.16 3.62 23.63
CA LYS A 63 13.01 2.42 24.47
C LYS A 63 11.89 2.61 25.48
#